data_AF-A0A8J3JKL0-F1
#
_entry.id   AF-A0A8J3JKL0-F1
#
_cell.length_a   1.000
_cell.length_b   1.000
_cell.length_c   1.000
_cell.angle_alpha   90.00
_cell.angle_beta   90.00
_cell.angle_gamma   90.00
#
_symmetry.space_group_name_H-M   'P 1'
#
loop_
_entity.id
_entity.type
_entity.pdbx_description
1 polymer ?
#
loop_
_entity_poly.entity_id
_entity_poly.type
_entity_poly.pdbx_seq_one_letter_code
_entity_poly.pdbx_strand_id
1 'polypeptide(L)'
;MLIDTSRNGWGNCVQTPCQSIQTTRPTAASTSTVLDTYINQSRIDRRIHLGNWCNQAGAGMGERPTAAPQPGIDAYVWIKPPGESDGSSSLIPNDEGKGFDRMCDPTYGGNERNGNSMSGALGNAPISGQWFSAQFQQLMANAYPALS
;
A
#
# COMPACT_ATOMS: atom_id res chain seq x y z
N MET A 1 -5.19 -21.00 -7.22
CA MET A 1 -4.39 -19.91 -6.58
C MET A 1 -5.33 -18.85 -6.02
N LEU A 2 -4.94 -18.12 -4.98
CA LEU A 2 -5.66 -16.96 -4.46
C LEU A 2 -4.78 -15.70 -4.57
N ILE A 3 -5.39 -14.54 -4.75
CA ILE A 3 -4.69 -13.24 -4.69
C ILE A 3 -5.42 -12.35 -3.68
N ASP A 4 -4.69 -11.83 -2.69
CA ASP A 4 -5.21 -10.81 -1.80
C ASP A 4 -5.25 -9.46 -2.51
N THR A 5 -6.46 -9.00 -2.85
CA THR A 5 -6.72 -7.74 -3.54
C THR A 5 -7.21 -6.64 -2.61
N SER A 6 -7.12 -6.83 -1.29
CA SER A 6 -7.63 -5.90 -0.28
C SER A 6 -7.09 -4.47 -0.41
N ARG A 7 -5.80 -4.31 -0.72
CA ARG A 7 -5.09 -3.00 -0.67
C ARG A 7 -4.15 -2.75 -1.86
N ASN A 8 -4.41 -3.37 -3.00
CA ASN A 8 -3.53 -3.33 -4.17
C ASN A 8 -4.11 -2.58 -5.39
N GLY A 9 -5.18 -1.81 -5.23
CA GLY A 9 -5.85 -1.15 -6.36
C GLY A 9 -5.02 -0.03 -6.98
N TRP A 10 -4.37 0.77 -6.16
CA TRP A 10 -3.58 1.94 -6.59
C TRP A 10 -4.35 2.87 -7.54
N GLY A 11 -5.56 3.29 -7.14
CA GLY A 11 -6.31 4.36 -7.79
C GLY A 11 -5.63 5.72 -7.62
N ASN A 12 -6.34 6.82 -7.87
CA ASN A 12 -5.77 8.16 -7.66
C ASN A 12 -5.54 8.37 -6.16
N CYS A 13 -4.34 8.82 -5.79
CA CYS A 13 -4.02 9.25 -4.45
C CYS A 13 -4.57 10.67 -4.21
N VAL A 14 -5.77 10.74 -3.64
CA VAL A 14 -6.49 12.00 -3.37
C VAL A 14 -6.48 12.39 -1.89
N GLN A 15 -5.99 11.49 -1.03
CA GLN A 15 -5.80 11.74 0.40
C GLN A 15 -4.32 11.63 0.75
N THR A 16 -3.76 12.66 1.37
CA THR A 16 -2.33 12.72 1.73
C THR A 16 -2.03 11.94 3.02
N PRO A 17 -0.78 11.50 3.23
CA PRO A 17 0.37 11.62 2.32
C PRO A 17 0.26 10.68 1.11
N CYS A 18 0.65 11.18 -0.05
CA CYS A 18 0.90 10.38 -1.25
C CYS A 18 2.40 10.17 -1.42
N GLN A 19 2.81 9.05 -1.99
CA GLN A 19 4.20 8.88 -2.42
C GLN A 19 4.55 9.96 -3.46
N SER A 20 5.72 10.59 -3.33
CA SER A 20 6.09 11.85 -4.00
C SER A 20 6.22 11.79 -5.53
N ILE A 21 6.08 10.61 -6.11
CA ILE A 21 6.39 10.36 -7.52
C ILE A 21 5.18 10.48 -8.45
N GLN A 22 3.94 10.28 -7.96
CA GLN A 22 2.71 10.44 -8.75
C GLN A 22 1.46 10.39 -7.86
N THR A 23 0.55 11.36 -7.98
CA THR A 23 -0.75 11.33 -7.28
C THR A 23 -1.85 10.69 -8.12
N THR A 24 -1.71 10.67 -9.45
CA THR A 24 -2.70 10.09 -10.37
C THR A 24 -2.28 8.69 -10.79
N ARG A 25 -3.23 7.75 -10.86
CA ARG A 25 -2.99 6.43 -11.46
C ARG A 25 -2.65 6.61 -12.96
N PRO A 26 -1.53 6.07 -13.45
CA PRO A 26 -1.23 6.12 -14.89
C PRO A 26 -2.34 5.49 -15.72
N THR A 27 -2.77 6.18 -16.77
CA THR A 27 -3.81 5.73 -17.71
C THR A 27 -3.24 5.09 -18.97
N ALA A 28 -1.95 5.30 -19.22
CA ALA A 28 -1.19 4.71 -20.32
C ALA A 28 0.28 4.57 -19.92
N ALA A 29 1.02 3.75 -20.66
CA ALA A 29 2.47 3.70 -20.53
C ALA A 29 3.10 5.05 -20.95
N SER A 30 4.18 5.43 -20.30
CA SER A 30 4.99 6.59 -20.67
C SER A 30 5.55 6.45 -22.08
N THR A 31 5.82 7.58 -22.72
CA THR A 31 6.52 7.64 -24.01
C THR A 31 8.03 7.89 -23.84
N SER A 32 8.52 7.99 -22.60
CA SER A 32 9.94 8.22 -22.33
C SER A 32 10.80 7.07 -22.84
N THR A 33 11.96 7.41 -23.41
CA THR A 33 12.99 6.44 -23.81
C THR A 33 14.05 6.22 -22.73
N VAL A 34 13.96 6.95 -21.61
CA VAL A 34 14.83 6.75 -20.43
C VAL A 34 14.16 5.70 -19.55
N LEU A 35 14.80 4.55 -19.35
CA LEU A 35 14.22 3.35 -18.73
C LEU A 35 13.52 3.63 -17.39
N ASP A 36 14.22 4.25 -16.44
CA ASP A 36 13.65 4.50 -15.10
C ASP A 36 12.50 5.50 -15.14
N THR A 37 12.58 6.49 -16.03
CA THR A 37 11.49 7.45 -16.26
C THR A 37 10.27 6.75 -16.85
N TYR A 38 10.48 5.88 -17.84
CA TYR A 38 9.42 5.07 -18.44
C TYR A 38 8.72 4.22 -17.37
N ILE A 39 9.48 3.46 -16.58
CA ILE A 39 8.94 2.57 -15.54
C ILE A 39 8.17 3.39 -14.50
N ASN A 40 8.80 4.43 -13.94
CA ASN A 40 8.21 5.20 -12.84
C ASN A 40 6.96 5.97 -13.27
N GLN A 41 6.86 6.37 -14.54
CA GLN A 41 5.66 7.03 -15.05
C GLN A 41 4.55 6.06 -15.47
N SER A 42 4.86 4.78 -15.67
CA SER A 42 3.92 3.77 -16.19
C SER A 42 3.36 2.83 -15.12
N ARG A 43 4.10 2.60 -14.03
CA ARG A 43 3.71 1.64 -13.00
C ARG A 43 2.50 2.12 -12.19
N ILE A 44 1.57 1.22 -11.90
CA ILE A 44 0.43 1.53 -11.03
C ILE A 44 0.80 1.45 -9.54
N ASP A 45 1.67 0.51 -9.16
CA ASP A 45 2.21 0.44 -7.80
C ASP A 45 3.14 1.62 -7.61
N ARG A 46 2.87 2.48 -6.63
CA ARG A 46 3.58 3.74 -6.39
C ARG A 46 4.49 3.70 -5.17
N ARG A 47 4.80 2.52 -4.63
CA ARG A 47 5.77 2.39 -3.54
C ARG A 47 7.16 2.85 -3.98
N ILE A 48 7.97 3.27 -3.01
CA ILE A 48 9.39 3.61 -3.24
C ILE A 48 10.16 2.35 -3.66
N HIS A 49 9.92 1.25 -2.94
CA HIS A 49 10.52 -0.05 -3.21
C HIS A 49 9.49 -1.17 -2.97
N LEU A 50 9.59 -2.27 -3.71
CA LEU A 50 8.66 -3.41 -3.61
C LEU A 50 8.71 -4.12 -2.25
N GLY A 51 9.85 -4.00 -1.55
CA GLY A 51 10.06 -4.47 -0.18
C GLY A 51 9.40 -3.60 0.90
N ASN A 52 8.79 -2.47 0.56
CA ASN A 52 8.03 -1.67 1.51
C ASN A 52 6.63 -2.28 1.70
N TRP A 53 6.35 -2.77 2.90
CA TRP A 53 5.17 -3.59 3.19
C TRP A 53 4.21 -2.97 4.20
N CYS A 54 4.70 -2.17 5.15
CA CYS A 54 3.89 -1.69 6.26
C CYS A 54 3.15 -0.38 5.91
N ASN A 55 1.84 -0.35 6.16
CA ASN A 55 1.01 0.84 6.16
C ASN A 55 1.26 1.80 4.99
N GLN A 56 1.36 1.27 3.77
CA GLN A 56 1.90 2.02 2.64
C GLN A 56 1.03 3.22 2.27
N ALA A 57 1.66 4.40 2.28
CA ALA A 57 1.04 5.66 1.91
C ALA A 57 0.63 5.66 0.43
N GLY A 58 -0.60 6.11 0.16
CA GLY A 58 -1.16 6.22 -1.18
C GLY A 58 -1.66 4.91 -1.79
N ALA A 59 -1.70 3.83 -1.00
CA ALA A 59 -2.38 2.59 -1.37
C ALA A 59 -3.90 2.83 -1.52
N GLY A 60 -4.58 1.88 -2.17
CA GLY A 60 -6.01 1.92 -2.43
C GLY A 60 -6.63 0.54 -2.41
N MET A 61 -7.92 0.42 -2.08
CA MET A 61 -8.63 -0.86 -2.18
C MET A 61 -8.56 -1.38 -3.61
N GLY A 62 -8.29 -2.67 -3.77
CA GLY A 62 -8.24 -3.31 -5.08
C GLY A 62 -9.60 -3.82 -5.55
N GLU A 63 -9.54 -4.80 -6.44
CA GLU A 63 -10.71 -5.52 -6.90
C GLU A 63 -11.41 -6.18 -5.71
N ARG A 64 -12.75 -6.10 -5.68
CA ARG A 64 -13.55 -6.74 -4.64
C ARG A 64 -13.44 -8.26 -4.78
N PRO A 65 -13.77 -9.04 -3.73
CA PRO A 65 -13.73 -10.48 -3.84
C PRO A 65 -14.54 -11.00 -5.03
N THR A 66 -13.88 -11.78 -5.89
CA THR A 66 -14.42 -12.27 -7.16
C THR A 66 -14.00 -13.72 -7.33
N ALA A 67 -14.96 -14.62 -7.55
CA ALA A 67 -14.68 -16.04 -7.82
C ALA A 67 -14.23 -16.23 -9.28
N ALA A 68 -13.24 -17.10 -9.49
CA ALA A 68 -12.68 -17.49 -10.79
C ALA A 68 -12.44 -16.31 -11.77
N PRO A 69 -11.71 -15.25 -11.39
CA PRO A 69 -11.57 -14.04 -12.21
C PRO A 69 -10.74 -14.25 -13.48
N GLN A 70 -9.88 -15.28 -13.51
CA GLN A 70 -9.05 -15.66 -14.65
C GLN A 70 -8.59 -17.12 -14.54
N PRO A 71 -8.17 -17.77 -15.64
CA PRO A 71 -7.67 -19.15 -15.60
C PRO A 71 -6.53 -19.35 -14.57
N GLY A 72 -6.66 -20.38 -13.72
CA GLY A 72 -5.66 -20.71 -12.69
C GLY A 72 -5.77 -19.92 -11.38
N ILE A 73 -6.65 -18.90 -11.30
CA ILE A 73 -6.95 -18.17 -10.06
C ILE A 73 -8.36 -18.56 -9.60
N ASP A 74 -8.44 -19.14 -8.40
CA ASP A 74 -9.70 -19.61 -7.81
C ASP A 74 -10.54 -18.41 -7.34
N ALA A 75 -9.90 -17.41 -6.75
CA ALA A 75 -10.55 -16.16 -6.38
C ALA A 75 -9.57 -15.00 -6.15
N TYR A 76 -10.06 -13.79 -6.40
CA TYR A 76 -9.61 -12.61 -5.67
C TYR A 76 -10.31 -12.58 -4.32
N VAL A 77 -9.54 -12.30 -3.27
CA VAL A 77 -9.99 -12.35 -1.89
C VAL A 77 -9.47 -11.13 -1.14
N TRP A 78 -10.16 -10.71 -0.10
CA TRP A 78 -9.63 -9.73 0.85
C TRP A 78 -9.23 -10.49 2.10
N ILE A 79 -7.93 -10.82 2.21
CA ILE A 79 -7.40 -11.57 3.35
C ILE A 79 -7.03 -10.60 4.46
N LYS A 80 -6.20 -9.59 4.16
CA LYS A 80 -5.96 -8.48 5.10
C LYS A 80 -7.20 -7.56 5.12
N PRO A 81 -7.90 -7.41 6.25
CA PRO A 81 -9.07 -6.54 6.30
C PRO A 81 -8.66 -5.07 6.06
N PRO A 82 -9.22 -4.39 5.04
CA PRO A 82 -8.90 -2.99 4.81
C PRO A 82 -9.21 -2.12 6.03
N GLY A 83 -8.23 -1.33 6.47
CA GLY A 83 -8.33 -0.47 7.65
C GLY A 83 -7.69 -1.05 8.92
N GLU A 84 -7.31 -2.32 8.94
CA GLU A 84 -6.45 -2.82 10.01
C GLU A 84 -4.98 -2.44 9.75
N SER A 85 -4.33 -1.88 10.77
CA SER A 85 -2.90 -1.56 10.72
C SER A 85 -2.04 -2.79 10.48
N ASP A 86 -0.92 -2.60 9.79
CA ASP A 86 0.14 -3.59 9.65
C ASP A 86 1.11 -3.62 10.84
N GLY A 87 1.19 -2.52 11.60
CA GLY A 87 2.12 -2.34 12.72
C GLY A 87 2.17 -0.88 13.18
N SER A 88 2.57 -0.64 14.42
CA SER A 88 2.61 0.71 14.97
C SER A 88 3.76 1.53 14.38
N SER A 89 3.52 2.82 14.11
CA SER A 89 4.56 3.72 13.57
C SER A 89 5.56 4.20 14.61
N SER A 90 5.36 3.82 15.87
CA SER A 90 6.24 4.07 17.02
C SER A 90 6.05 2.96 18.05
N LEU A 91 6.86 2.96 19.10
CA LEU A 91 6.64 2.07 20.24
C LEU A 91 5.38 2.50 21.00
N ILE A 92 4.40 1.60 21.08
CA ILE A 92 3.18 1.76 21.86
C ILE A 92 3.16 0.65 22.91
N PRO A 93 3.20 0.97 24.21
CA PRO A 93 3.05 -0.03 25.27
C PRO A 93 1.74 -0.82 25.09
N ASN A 94 1.83 -2.14 25.13
CA ASN A 94 0.70 -3.06 24.97
C ASN A 94 0.94 -4.38 25.70
N ASP A 95 -0.13 -5.12 25.91
CA ASP A 95 -0.18 -6.45 26.53
C ASP A 95 -0.30 -7.60 25.51
N GLU A 96 -0.17 -7.29 24.21
CA GLU A 96 -0.27 -8.26 23.10
C GLU A 96 1.11 -8.82 22.68
N GLY A 97 2.20 -8.38 23.32
CA GLY A 97 3.57 -8.78 22.98
C GLY A 97 4.08 -8.20 21.65
N LYS A 98 3.44 -7.14 21.14
CA LYS A 98 3.76 -6.54 19.84
C LYS A 98 4.82 -5.45 19.99
N GLY A 99 5.94 -5.61 19.31
CA GLY A 99 7.04 -4.64 19.29
C GLY A 99 6.85 -3.51 18.28
N PHE A 100 7.89 -2.70 18.11
CA PHE A 100 7.97 -1.62 17.12
C PHE A 100 8.91 -2.01 15.98
N ASP A 101 8.34 -2.41 14.84
CA ASP A 101 9.10 -2.63 13.61
C ASP A 101 9.29 -1.32 12.86
N ARG A 102 10.54 -0.95 12.59
CA ARG A 102 10.87 0.30 11.91
C ARG A 102 10.45 0.33 10.44
N MET A 103 10.10 -0.79 9.81
CA MET A 103 9.45 -0.76 8.51
C MET A 103 8.06 -0.09 8.55
N CYS A 104 7.47 0.09 9.72
CA CYS A 104 6.25 0.88 9.94
C CYS A 104 6.52 2.33 10.37
N ASP A 105 7.78 2.70 10.61
CA ASP A 105 8.21 4.05 10.97
C ASP A 105 8.41 4.89 9.69
N PRO A 106 7.65 5.98 9.48
CA PRO A 106 7.80 6.84 8.31
C PRO A 106 9.19 7.47 8.16
N THR A 107 9.96 7.54 9.26
CA THR A 107 11.29 8.15 9.31
C THR A 107 12.43 7.15 9.12
N TYR A 108 12.11 5.85 9.02
CA TYR A 108 13.13 4.82 8.84
C TYR A 108 13.70 4.84 7.42
N GLY A 109 15.03 5.00 7.33
CA GLY A 109 15.80 4.97 6.07
C GLY A 109 16.03 3.58 5.48
N GLY A 110 15.37 2.55 6.01
CA GLY A 110 15.40 1.20 5.45
C GLY A 110 16.67 0.41 5.75
N ASN A 111 16.84 -0.66 4.97
CA ASN A 111 17.97 -1.57 4.99
C ASN A 111 18.12 -2.22 3.61
N GLU A 112 19.11 -3.11 3.43
CA GLU A 112 19.37 -3.80 2.16
C GLU A 112 18.13 -4.46 1.53
N ARG A 113 17.18 -4.95 2.33
CA ARG A 113 16.00 -5.70 1.85
C ARG A 113 14.96 -4.80 1.18
N ASN A 114 14.95 -3.51 1.52
CA ASN A 114 14.15 -2.52 0.82
C ASN A 114 15.01 -1.53 0.00
N GLY A 115 16.26 -1.92 -0.32
CA GLY A 115 17.16 -1.09 -1.11
C GLY A 115 17.60 0.19 -0.40
N ASN A 116 17.71 0.18 0.93
CA ASN A 116 18.05 1.34 1.76
C ASN A 116 17.14 2.56 1.48
N SER A 117 15.85 2.28 1.28
CA SER A 117 14.84 3.30 0.98
C SER A 117 14.04 3.68 2.22
N MET A 118 13.46 4.88 2.23
CA MET A 118 12.45 5.23 3.23
C MET A 118 11.31 4.20 3.23
N SER A 119 10.76 3.91 4.41
CA SER A 119 9.70 2.89 4.57
C SER A 119 8.45 3.16 3.75
N GLY A 120 8.13 4.45 3.53
CA GLY A 120 6.88 4.86 2.88
C GLY A 120 5.61 4.56 3.69
N ALA A 121 5.76 4.25 4.98
CA ALA A 121 4.66 3.96 5.88
C ALA A 121 3.92 5.25 6.29
N LEU A 122 2.61 5.13 6.55
CA LEU A 122 1.82 6.17 7.19
C LEU A 122 2.23 6.35 8.65
N GLY A 123 2.29 7.61 9.11
CA GLY A 123 2.50 7.95 10.51
C GLY A 123 1.23 7.83 11.34
N ASN A 124 1.38 7.89 12.67
CA ASN A 124 0.30 7.73 13.65
C ASN A 124 -0.47 6.40 13.49
N ALA A 125 0.20 5.36 13.01
CA ALA A 125 -0.39 4.05 12.84
C ALA A 125 -0.49 3.33 14.21
N PRO A 126 -1.65 2.72 14.52
CA PRO A 126 -1.80 1.93 15.74
C PRO A 126 -1.12 0.57 15.59
N ILE A 127 -1.12 -0.20 16.67
CA ILE A 127 -0.59 -1.57 16.73
C ILE A 127 -1.25 -2.44 15.63
N SER A 128 -0.51 -3.43 15.11
CA SER A 128 -0.99 -4.31 14.04
C SER A 128 -2.35 -4.95 14.38
N GLY A 129 -3.26 -4.98 13.42
CA GLY A 129 -4.62 -5.49 13.58
C GLY A 129 -5.61 -4.49 14.18
N GLN A 130 -5.15 -3.41 14.82
CA GLN A 130 -6.03 -2.37 15.34
C GLN A 130 -6.54 -1.46 14.22
N TRP A 131 -7.72 -0.86 14.43
CA TRP A 131 -8.38 0.01 13.46
C TRP A 131 -7.57 1.28 13.18
N PHE A 132 -7.20 1.47 11.92
CA PHE A 132 -6.44 2.61 11.42
C PHE A 132 -7.30 3.46 10.49
N SER A 133 -8.13 4.33 11.10
CA SER A 133 -9.09 5.19 10.40
C SER A 133 -8.49 5.99 9.23
N ALA A 134 -7.32 6.59 9.44
CA ALA A 134 -6.67 7.39 8.39
C ALA A 134 -6.29 6.55 7.16
N GLN A 135 -5.75 5.34 7.38
CA GLN A 135 -5.45 4.42 6.27
C GLN A 135 -6.73 3.93 5.61
N PHE A 136 -7.78 3.58 6.38
CA PHE A 136 -9.05 3.12 5.81
C PHE A 136 -9.66 4.17 4.86
N GLN A 137 -9.70 5.44 5.29
CA GLN A 137 -10.17 6.53 4.46
C GLN A 137 -9.36 6.68 3.17
N GLN A 138 -8.02 6.64 3.27
CA GLN A 138 -7.14 6.70 2.11
C GLN A 138 -7.36 5.50 1.17
N LEU A 139 -7.55 4.29 1.71
CA LEU A 139 -7.82 3.08 0.93
C LEU A 139 -9.13 3.20 0.14
N MET A 140 -10.20 3.70 0.76
CA MET A 140 -11.48 3.94 0.08
C MET A 140 -11.36 5.00 -1.01
N ALA A 141 -10.75 6.14 -0.69
CA ALA A 141 -10.62 7.27 -1.61
C ALA A 141 -9.78 6.92 -2.84
N ASN A 142 -8.80 6.04 -2.67
CA ASN A 142 -7.88 5.61 -3.72
C ASN A 142 -8.27 4.26 -4.34
N ALA A 143 -9.50 3.78 -4.12
CA ALA A 143 -9.93 2.48 -4.61
C ALA A 143 -9.86 2.37 -6.14
N TYR A 144 -9.46 1.21 -6.64
CA TYR A 144 -9.50 0.87 -8.06
C TYR A 144 -9.83 -0.62 -8.27
N PRO A 145 -10.94 -0.97 -8.97
CA PRO A 145 -11.94 -0.06 -9.57
C PRO A 145 -12.59 0.88 -8.54
N ALA A 146 -13.12 2.02 -8.97
CA ALA A 146 -13.75 2.97 -8.04
C ALA A 146 -14.91 2.30 -7.26
N LEU A 147 -15.21 2.85 -6.08
CA LEU A 147 -16.39 2.48 -5.30
C LEU A 147 -17.65 3.10 -5.94
N SER A 148 -18.78 2.39 -5.84
CA SER A 148 -20.10 2.81 -6.33
C SER A 148 -20.99 3.29 -5.21
#